data_AF-A0A9W8V189-F1
#
_entry.id   AF-A0A9W8V189-F1
#
_cell.length_a   1.000
_cell.length_b   1.000
_cell.length_c   1.000
_cell.angle_alpha   90.00
_cell.angle_beta   90.00
_cell.angle_gamma   90.00
#
_symmetry.space_group_name_H-M   'P 1'
#
loop_
_entity.id
_entity.type
_entity.pdbx_description
1 polymer ?
#
loop_
_entity_poly.entity_id
_entity_poly.type
_entity_poly.pdbx_seq_one_letter_code
_entity_poly.pdbx_strand_id
1 'polypeptide(L)'
;MTKLPRSKARSIGVSNHSIEHLKAIINGTSVVPAVNQIERHPLLRQDDLIAFCKENNIHITAYSAFGNNMLNVPLLFSHPDIKSLAERLSRERGEDITPTQILLSWAQSGGHSVIPKSVSPARIASNFEEIDLSPDDLRVVEGVGKEQRRFNIPYIANKPRWDINLFGDEAEAPATHKVII
;
A
#
# COMPACT_ATOMS: atom_id res chain seq x y z
N MET A 1 7.88 -15.06 21.12
CA MET A 1 8.91 -14.74 20.10
C MET A 1 9.57 -16.03 19.64
N THR A 2 9.36 -16.43 18.39
CA THR A 2 10.13 -17.49 17.74
C THR A 2 11.62 -17.16 17.84
N LYS A 3 12.43 -18.13 18.26
CA LYS A 3 13.84 -17.99 18.70
C LYS A 3 14.80 -17.68 17.54
N LEU A 4 14.57 -16.63 16.75
CA LEU A 4 15.57 -16.11 15.83
C LEU A 4 16.59 -15.29 16.64
N PRO A 5 17.90 -15.59 16.55
CA PRO A 5 18.92 -14.76 17.19
C PRO A 5 18.77 -13.31 16.74
N ARG A 6 18.81 -12.35 17.67
CA ARG A 6 18.73 -10.90 17.35
C ARG A 6 19.84 -10.43 16.40
N SER A 7 20.93 -11.18 16.31
CA SER A 7 22.01 -10.97 15.33
C SER A 7 21.59 -11.24 13.88
N LYS A 8 20.53 -12.02 13.65
CA LYS A 8 19.98 -12.31 12.31
C LYS A 8 18.83 -11.38 11.94
N ALA A 9 17.91 -11.14 12.87
CA ALA A 9 16.77 -10.26 12.66
C ALA A 9 16.42 -9.52 13.95
N ARG A 10 16.32 -8.18 13.87
CA ARG A 10 15.90 -7.35 15.00
C ARG A 10 14.38 -7.35 15.20
N SER A 11 13.65 -7.37 14.09
CA SER A 11 12.19 -7.44 14.03
C SER A 11 11.77 -8.37 12.90
N ILE A 12 10.62 -9.03 13.05
CA ILE A 12 10.07 -9.96 12.06
C ILE A 12 8.63 -9.54 11.81
N GLY A 13 8.25 -9.46 10.54
CA GLY A 13 6.90 -9.19 10.11
C GLY A 13 6.51 -10.07 8.95
N VAL A 14 5.39 -9.73 8.33
CA VAL A 14 4.80 -10.42 7.20
C VAL A 14 4.55 -9.45 6.05
N SER A 15 4.16 -9.98 4.89
CA SER A 15 3.76 -9.19 3.72
C SER A 15 2.58 -9.89 3.05
N ASN A 16 1.65 -9.11 2.49
CA ASN A 16 0.44 -9.61 1.80
C ASN A 16 -0.49 -10.46 2.67
N HIS A 17 -0.57 -10.18 3.98
CA HIS A 17 -1.46 -10.91 4.88
C HIS A 17 -2.80 -10.19 5.08
N SER A 18 -3.89 -10.93 4.90
CA SER A 18 -5.25 -10.51 5.27
C SER A 18 -5.45 -10.63 6.79
N ILE A 19 -6.58 -10.14 7.30
CA ILE A 19 -6.95 -10.28 8.71
C ILE A 19 -6.97 -11.76 9.12
N GLU A 20 -7.49 -12.64 8.26
CA GLU A 20 -7.55 -14.08 8.52
C GLU A 20 -6.14 -14.69 8.63
N HIS A 21 -5.23 -14.33 7.71
CA HIS A 21 -3.84 -14.79 7.75
C HIS A 21 -3.13 -14.32 9.03
N LEU A 22 -3.34 -13.06 9.43
CA LEU A 22 -2.76 -12.51 10.65
C LEU A 22 -3.27 -13.22 11.90
N LYS A 23 -4.60 -13.42 12.01
CA LYS A 23 -5.20 -14.17 13.13
C LYS A 23 -4.64 -15.58 13.23
N ALA A 24 -4.48 -16.27 12.11
CA ALA A 24 -3.93 -17.62 12.09
C ALA A 24 -2.48 -17.70 12.56
N ILE A 25 -1.63 -16.76 12.11
CA ILE A 25 -0.25 -16.68 12.60
C ILE A 25 -0.22 -16.39 14.10
N ILE A 26 -1.00 -15.43 14.56
CA ILE A 26 -1.05 -15.06 15.98
C ILE A 26 -1.52 -16.26 16.81
N ASN A 27 -2.59 -16.95 16.39
CA ASN A 27 -3.11 -18.11 17.11
C ASN A 27 -2.15 -19.30 17.08
N GLY A 28 -1.55 -19.60 15.93
CA GLY A 28 -0.65 -20.75 15.76
C GLY A 28 0.73 -20.56 16.40
N THR A 29 1.18 -19.31 16.58
CA THR A 29 2.55 -19.03 17.08
C THR A 29 2.60 -18.25 18.39
N SER A 30 1.49 -17.65 18.83
CA SER A 30 1.43 -16.66 19.92
C SER A 30 2.35 -15.46 19.70
N VAL A 31 2.74 -15.17 18.46
CA VAL A 31 3.59 -14.03 18.09
C VAL A 31 2.82 -13.09 17.18
N VAL A 32 2.78 -11.82 17.59
CA VAL A 32 2.26 -10.73 16.77
C VAL A 32 3.36 -10.26 15.81
N PRO A 33 3.13 -10.26 14.48
CA PRO A 33 4.07 -9.70 13.51
C PRO A 33 4.33 -8.22 13.77
N ALA A 34 5.58 -7.76 13.69
CA ALA A 34 5.90 -6.35 13.93
C ALA A 34 5.40 -5.42 12.81
N VAL A 35 5.29 -5.95 11.59
CA VAL A 35 4.86 -5.21 10.40
C VAL A 35 4.06 -6.13 9.48
N ASN A 36 3.09 -5.57 8.76
CA ASN A 36 2.48 -6.15 7.59
C ASN A 36 2.69 -5.22 6.39
N GLN A 37 3.55 -5.62 5.46
CA GLN A 37 3.78 -4.87 4.23
C GLN A 37 2.68 -5.23 3.21
N ILE A 38 1.89 -4.25 2.77
CA ILE A 38 0.72 -4.49 1.89
C ILE A 38 0.67 -3.49 0.74
N GLU A 39 0.02 -3.87 -0.35
CA GLU A 39 -0.32 -2.93 -1.42
C GLU A 39 -1.29 -1.92 -0.83
N ARG A 40 -0.97 -0.62 -0.84
CA ARG A 40 -1.90 0.39 -0.36
C ARG A 40 -1.73 1.69 -1.11
N HIS A 41 -2.85 2.19 -1.60
CA HIS A 41 -3.00 3.45 -2.33
C HIS A 41 -4.49 3.82 -2.34
N PRO A 42 -4.89 5.01 -2.82
CA PRO A 42 -6.29 5.43 -2.83
C PRO A 42 -7.29 4.44 -3.47
N LEU A 43 -6.88 3.71 -4.51
CA LEU A 43 -7.70 2.65 -5.13
C LEU A 43 -7.78 1.34 -4.32
N LEU A 44 -7.04 1.21 -3.21
CA LEU A 44 -7.00 0.02 -2.37
C LEU A 44 -6.64 0.40 -0.93
N ARG A 45 -7.62 0.98 -0.22
CA ARG A 45 -7.41 1.58 1.11
C ARG A 45 -7.22 0.56 2.23
N GLN A 46 -8.00 -0.52 2.17
CA GLN A 46 -8.04 -1.64 3.13
C GLN A 46 -8.30 -1.21 4.58
N ASP A 47 -9.28 -0.33 4.80
CA ASP A 47 -9.53 0.32 6.09
C ASP A 47 -9.71 -0.67 7.25
N ASP A 48 -10.42 -1.79 7.04
CA ASP A 48 -10.60 -2.84 8.07
C ASP A 48 -9.28 -3.50 8.47
N LEU A 49 -8.39 -3.76 7.49
CA LEU A 49 -7.07 -4.35 7.77
C LEU A 49 -6.17 -3.35 8.50
N ILE A 50 -6.26 -2.06 8.16
CA ILE A 50 -5.53 -1.00 8.86
C ILE A 50 -6.00 -0.89 10.32
N ALA A 51 -7.31 -0.89 10.56
CA ALA A 51 -7.87 -0.86 11.90
C ALA A 51 -7.41 -2.07 12.73
N PHE A 52 -7.52 -3.28 12.17
CA PHE A 52 -7.08 -4.50 12.82
C PHE A 52 -5.58 -4.47 13.15
N CYS A 53 -4.73 -4.05 12.21
CA CYS A 53 -3.29 -3.93 12.43
C CYS A 53 -2.97 -2.92 13.53
N LYS A 54 -3.65 -1.76 13.54
CA LYS A 54 -3.49 -0.73 14.58
C LYS A 54 -3.85 -1.26 15.97
N GLU A 55 -4.99 -1.93 16.10
CA GLU A 55 -5.44 -2.55 17.37
C GLU A 55 -4.46 -3.59 17.91
N ASN A 56 -3.75 -4.29 17.01
CA ASN A 56 -2.79 -5.32 17.36
C ASN A 56 -1.33 -4.80 17.41
N ASN A 57 -1.09 -3.49 17.29
CA ASN A 57 0.26 -2.90 17.22
C ASN A 57 1.14 -3.48 16.09
N ILE A 58 0.53 -3.79 14.94
CA ILE A 58 1.20 -4.22 13.72
C ILE A 58 1.40 -2.99 12.83
N HIS A 59 2.66 -2.64 12.55
CA HIS A 59 2.97 -1.52 11.65
C HIS A 59 2.56 -1.84 10.22
N ILE A 60 2.15 -0.83 9.45
CA ILE A 60 1.87 -0.98 8.02
C ILE A 60 2.98 -0.35 7.20
N THR A 61 3.48 -1.11 6.23
CA THR A 61 4.34 -0.59 5.16
C THR A 61 3.60 -0.68 3.84
N ALA A 62 3.21 0.45 3.28
CA ALA A 62 2.53 0.57 2.00
C ALA A 62 3.51 0.42 0.83
N TYR A 63 3.31 -0.61 0.00
CA TYR A 63 3.97 -0.73 -1.31
C TYR A 63 3.02 -0.34 -2.44
N SER A 64 3.59 -0.08 -3.63
CA SER A 64 2.85 0.33 -4.83
C SER A 64 1.97 1.57 -4.61
N ALA A 65 2.43 2.57 -3.84
CA ALA A 65 1.66 3.79 -3.57
C ALA A 65 1.20 4.55 -4.84
N PHE A 66 1.84 4.31 -5.98
CA PHE A 66 1.49 4.88 -7.29
C PHE A 66 0.69 3.91 -8.19
N GLY A 67 0.23 2.79 -7.65
CA GLY A 67 -0.23 1.63 -8.42
C GLY A 67 0.93 0.80 -8.97
N ASN A 68 0.67 0.04 -10.03
CA ASN A 68 1.69 -0.71 -10.77
C ASN A 68 1.39 -0.71 -12.27
N ASN A 69 2.43 -0.80 -13.12
CA ASN A 69 2.32 -0.81 -14.57
C ASN A 69 2.07 -2.21 -15.17
N MET A 70 1.98 -3.26 -14.34
CA MET A 70 1.85 -4.65 -14.80
C MET A 70 0.56 -4.94 -15.59
N LEU A 71 -0.50 -4.17 -15.35
CA LEU A 71 -1.82 -4.37 -15.96
C LEU A 71 -2.09 -3.43 -17.16
N ASN A 72 -1.08 -2.72 -17.68
CA ASN A 72 -1.25 -1.66 -18.70
C ASN A 72 -2.26 -0.57 -18.31
N VAL A 73 -2.42 -0.34 -17.00
CA VAL A 73 -3.27 0.72 -16.45
C VAL A 73 -2.37 1.93 -16.13
N PRO A 74 -2.83 3.18 -16.37
CA PRO A 74 -2.10 4.37 -15.98
C PRO A 74 -1.76 4.39 -14.49
N LEU A 75 -0.56 4.86 -14.15
CA LEU A 75 -0.15 5.02 -12.77
C LEU A 75 -0.97 6.12 -12.09
N LEU A 76 -1.16 6.01 -10.78
CA LEU A 76 -2.13 6.81 -10.05
C LEU A 76 -1.80 8.31 -10.03
N PHE A 77 -0.52 8.67 -10.13
CA PHE A 77 -0.09 10.07 -10.27
C PHE A 77 -0.57 10.73 -11.59
N SER A 78 -1.08 9.94 -12.54
CA SER A 78 -1.67 10.44 -13.78
C SER A 78 -3.18 10.67 -13.71
N HIS A 79 -3.82 10.29 -12.60
CA HIS A 79 -5.26 10.45 -12.40
C HIS A 79 -5.65 11.95 -12.41
N PRO A 80 -6.73 12.35 -13.11
CA PRO A 80 -7.14 13.75 -13.24
C PRO A 80 -7.28 14.46 -11.88
N ASP A 81 -8.00 13.86 -10.93
CA ASP A 81 -8.21 14.47 -9.61
C ASP A 81 -6.91 14.68 -8.83
N ILE A 82 -5.94 13.78 -8.96
CA ILE A 82 -4.64 13.90 -8.28
C ILE A 82 -3.81 15.02 -8.94
N LYS A 83 -3.85 15.13 -10.27
CA LYS A 83 -3.20 16.22 -11.01
C LYS A 83 -3.82 17.58 -10.67
N SER A 84 -5.15 17.68 -10.72
CA SER A 84 -5.86 18.91 -10.39
C SER A 84 -5.66 19.33 -8.94
N LEU A 85 -5.56 18.37 -8.02
CA LEU A 85 -5.19 18.63 -6.63
C LEU A 85 -3.76 19.18 -6.52
N ALA A 86 -2.80 18.59 -7.23
CA ALA A 86 -1.42 19.08 -7.29
C ALA A 86 -1.36 20.52 -7.80
N GLU A 87 -1.96 20.78 -8.96
CA GLU A 87 -1.99 22.12 -9.57
C GLU A 87 -2.68 23.17 -8.68
N ARG A 88 -3.74 22.77 -7.96
CA ARG A 88 -4.39 23.67 -7.00
C ARG A 88 -3.47 23.99 -5.83
N LEU A 89 -2.90 22.97 -5.18
CA LEU A 89 -2.01 23.16 -4.03
C LEU A 89 -0.74 23.94 -4.41
N SER A 90 -0.17 23.69 -5.59
CA SER A 90 0.98 24.44 -6.09
C SER A 90 0.69 25.94 -6.22
N ARG A 91 -0.50 26.29 -6.74
CA ARG A 91 -0.92 27.69 -6.86
C ARG A 91 -1.22 28.35 -5.52
N GLU A 92 -1.86 27.62 -4.62
CA GLU A 92 -2.22 28.14 -3.29
C GLU A 92 -0.97 28.39 -2.42
N ARG A 93 0.07 27.56 -2.57
CA ARG A 93 1.28 27.62 -1.74
C ARG A 93 2.46 28.33 -2.41
N GLY A 94 2.42 28.53 -3.73
CA GLY A 94 3.50 29.15 -4.47
C GLY A 94 4.75 28.27 -4.60
N GLU A 95 4.59 26.94 -4.50
CA GLU A 95 5.66 25.94 -4.62
C GLU A 95 5.23 24.83 -5.60
N ASP A 96 6.17 24.09 -6.16
CA ASP A 96 5.84 22.99 -7.09
C ASP A 96 5.49 21.71 -6.32
N ILE A 97 4.20 21.43 -6.18
CA ILE A 97 3.67 20.20 -5.62
C ILE A 97 3.38 19.20 -6.74
N THR A 98 4.00 18.03 -6.62
CA THR A 98 3.82 16.95 -7.58
C THR A 98 2.67 16.00 -7.18
N PRO A 99 1.98 15.39 -8.15
CA PRO A 99 1.03 14.29 -7.90
C PRO A 99 1.60 13.14 -7.06
N THR A 100 2.91 12.88 -7.18
CA THR A 100 3.60 11.85 -6.39
C THR A 100 3.70 12.21 -4.91
N GLN A 101 4.02 13.47 -4.58
CA GLN A 101 4.09 13.94 -3.19
C GLN A 101 2.71 13.87 -2.49
N ILE A 102 1.63 14.17 -3.21
CA ILE A 102 0.26 13.98 -2.71
C ILE A 102 0.02 12.52 -2.31
N LEU A 103 0.29 11.58 -3.22
CA LEU A 103 0.03 10.16 -2.97
C LEU A 103 0.89 9.60 -1.84
N LEU A 104 2.14 10.06 -1.72
CA LEU A 104 3.03 9.67 -0.63
C LEU A 104 2.59 10.25 0.72
N SER A 105 2.20 11.52 0.76
CA SER A 105 1.71 12.16 1.98
C SER A 105 0.40 11.55 2.45
N TRP A 106 -0.51 11.21 1.51
CA TRP A 106 -1.69 10.41 1.82
C TRP A 106 -1.34 9.01 2.34
N ALA A 107 -0.35 8.33 1.75
CA ALA A 107 0.01 6.98 2.18
C ALA A 107 0.55 6.95 3.62
N GLN A 108 1.28 8.00 4.03
CA GLN A 108 1.82 8.20 5.37
C GLN A 108 0.75 8.65 6.38
N SER A 109 -0.33 9.28 5.89
CA SER A 109 -1.47 9.62 6.74
C SER A 109 -1.96 8.38 7.51
N GLY A 110 -2.17 8.54 8.82
CA GLY A 110 -2.50 7.43 9.72
C GLY A 110 -1.30 6.72 10.36
N GLY A 111 -0.06 7.16 10.08
CA GLY A 111 1.15 6.67 10.76
C GLY A 111 1.81 5.46 10.09
N HIS A 112 1.64 5.31 8.78
CA HIS A 112 2.20 4.19 8.01
C HIS A 112 3.54 4.56 7.38
N SER A 113 4.38 3.57 7.09
CA SER A 113 5.52 3.77 6.19
C SER A 113 5.09 3.57 4.74
N VAL A 114 5.76 4.26 3.81
CA VAL A 114 5.57 4.08 2.36
C VAL A 114 6.93 3.84 1.69
N ILE A 115 6.96 2.94 0.71
CA ILE A 115 8.20 2.55 0.00
C ILE A 115 8.10 2.78 -1.51
N PRO A 116 8.12 4.05 -1.99
CA PRO A 116 8.14 4.31 -3.42
C PRO A 116 9.45 3.86 -4.05
N LYS A 117 9.37 3.35 -5.28
CA LYS A 117 10.55 3.02 -6.08
C LYS A 117 10.82 4.12 -7.10
N SER A 118 12.06 4.61 -7.14
CA SER A 118 12.57 5.44 -8.23
C SER A 118 14.04 5.10 -8.48
N VAL A 119 14.50 5.34 -9.71
CA VAL A 119 15.93 5.29 -10.11
C VAL A 119 16.44 6.64 -10.58
N SER A 120 15.57 7.65 -10.62
CA SER A 120 15.94 9.02 -10.98
C SER A 120 16.26 9.79 -9.70
N PRO A 121 17.47 10.34 -9.55
CA PRO A 121 17.84 11.12 -8.37
C PRO A 121 16.87 12.27 -8.06
N ALA A 122 16.44 13.02 -9.07
CA ALA A 122 15.48 14.11 -8.90
C ALA A 122 14.14 13.64 -8.34
N ARG A 123 13.59 12.52 -8.87
CA ARG A 123 12.36 11.92 -8.32
C ARG A 123 12.56 11.32 -6.94
N ILE A 124 13.75 10.80 -6.63
CA ILE A 124 14.05 10.32 -5.27
C ILE A 124 14.00 11.49 -4.29
N ALA A 125 14.68 12.60 -4.60
CA ALA A 125 14.66 13.80 -3.75
C ALA A 125 13.23 14.33 -3.56
N SER A 126 12.48 14.53 -4.65
CA SER A 126 11.08 15.00 -4.59
C SER A 126 10.17 14.06 -3.79
N ASN A 127 10.37 12.74 -3.85
CA ASN A 127 9.59 11.79 -3.06
C ASN A 127 9.81 11.91 -1.54
N PHE A 128 10.93 12.51 -1.09
CA PHE A 128 11.20 12.75 0.33
C PHE A 128 10.65 14.09 0.83
N GLU A 129 10.22 14.98 -0.06
CA GLU A 129 9.57 16.24 0.28
C GLU A 129 8.10 15.98 0.64
N GLU A 130 7.84 15.82 1.93
CA GLU A 130 6.49 15.65 2.46
C GLU A 130 5.68 16.95 2.38
N ILE A 131 4.39 16.83 2.10
CA ILE A 131 3.48 17.97 2.09
C ILE A 131 2.34 17.73 3.08
N ASP A 132 1.95 18.78 3.79
CA ASP A 132 0.75 18.72 4.62
C ASP A 132 -0.49 18.65 3.73
N LEU A 133 -1.40 17.72 3.99
CA LEU A 133 -2.70 17.62 3.32
C LEU A 133 -3.80 17.96 4.31
N SER A 134 -4.68 18.90 3.95
CA SER A 134 -5.86 19.20 4.76
C SER A 134 -6.86 18.02 4.73
N PRO A 135 -7.82 17.97 5.66
CA PRO A 135 -8.91 16.98 5.60
C PRO A 135 -9.67 16.99 4.26
N ASP A 136 -9.78 18.14 3.61
CA ASP A 136 -10.46 18.32 2.33
C ASP A 136 -9.63 17.73 1.19
N ASP A 137 -8.31 17.93 1.22
CA ASP A 137 -7.37 17.33 0.27
C ASP A 137 -7.38 15.81 0.38
N LEU A 138 -7.36 15.28 1.61
CA LEU A 138 -7.46 13.84 1.86
C LEU A 138 -8.76 13.27 1.30
N ARG A 139 -9.90 13.96 1.47
CA ARG A 139 -11.18 13.55 0.89
C ARG A 139 -11.16 13.51 -0.64
N VAL A 140 -10.45 14.42 -1.30
CA VAL A 140 -10.27 14.38 -2.77
C VAL A 140 -9.48 13.14 -3.16
N VAL A 141 -8.35 12.88 -2.50
CA VAL A 141 -7.51 11.70 -2.77
C VAL A 141 -8.30 10.41 -2.55
N GLU A 142 -9.04 10.31 -1.45
CA GLU A 142 -9.88 9.17 -1.13
C GLU A 142 -11.05 8.98 -2.11
N GLY A 143 -11.56 10.07 -2.69
CA GLY A 143 -12.61 10.06 -3.71
C GLY A 143 -12.21 9.34 -4.99
N VAL A 144 -10.91 9.24 -5.28
CA VAL A 144 -10.36 8.43 -6.38
C VAL A 144 -10.67 6.94 -6.17
N GLY A 145 -10.78 6.49 -4.92
CA GLY A 145 -11.03 5.10 -4.54
C GLY A 145 -12.45 4.59 -4.81
N LYS A 146 -13.32 5.32 -5.51
CA LYS A 146 -14.67 4.82 -5.86
C LYS A 146 -14.61 3.54 -6.71
N GLU A 147 -13.58 3.40 -7.53
CA GLU A 147 -13.28 2.18 -8.28
C GLU A 147 -12.12 1.45 -7.62
N GLN A 148 -12.42 0.49 -6.75
CA GLN A 148 -11.38 -0.29 -6.08
C GLN A 148 -10.59 -1.12 -7.09
N ARG A 149 -9.27 -1.18 -6.92
CA ARG A 149 -8.37 -1.93 -7.79
C ARG A 149 -7.13 -2.37 -7.04
N ARG A 150 -6.81 -3.65 -7.13
CA ARG A 150 -5.51 -4.22 -6.75
C ARG A 150 -4.67 -4.47 -8.00
N PHE A 151 -3.39 -4.07 -7.97
CA PHE A 151 -2.46 -4.18 -9.08
C PHE A 151 -1.52 -5.37 -8.96
N ASN A 152 -1.24 -5.85 -7.75
CA ASN A 152 -0.24 -6.89 -7.48
C ASN A 152 -0.89 -8.22 -7.11
N ILE A 153 -1.88 -8.64 -7.90
CA ILE A 153 -2.51 -9.95 -7.79
C ILE A 153 -1.60 -11.00 -8.47
N PRO A 154 -0.98 -11.95 -7.73
CA PRO A 154 -0.02 -12.89 -8.30
C PRO A 154 -0.58 -13.70 -9.48
N TYR A 155 -1.89 -13.99 -9.46
CA TYR A 155 -2.57 -14.72 -10.52
C TYR A 155 -2.67 -13.96 -11.85
N ILE A 156 -2.61 -12.63 -11.89
CA ILE A 156 -2.68 -11.90 -13.17
C ILE A 156 -1.44 -11.08 -13.47
N ALA A 157 -0.71 -10.67 -12.43
CA ALA A 157 0.47 -9.81 -12.54
C ALA A 157 1.75 -10.59 -12.92
N ASN A 158 1.90 -11.82 -12.42
CA ASN A 158 3.16 -12.54 -12.54
C ASN A 158 3.28 -13.33 -13.85
N LYS A 159 4.51 -13.44 -14.35
CA LYS A 159 4.89 -14.29 -15.48
C LYS A 159 6.15 -15.09 -15.08
N PRO A 160 6.08 -16.42 -14.87
CA PRO A 160 4.88 -17.26 -14.96
C PRO A 160 3.84 -16.93 -13.89
N ARG A 161 2.59 -17.24 -14.21
CA ARG A 161 1.43 -17.02 -13.35
C ARG A 161 1.55 -17.83 -12.07
N TRP A 162 1.25 -17.25 -10.91
CA TRP A 162 1.17 -18.01 -9.66
C TRP A 162 -0.26 -18.48 -9.47
N ASP A 163 -0.46 -19.80 -9.54
CA ASP A 163 -1.77 -20.44 -9.45
C ASP A 163 -2.27 -20.53 -8.00
N ILE A 164 -2.53 -19.37 -7.39
CA ILE A 164 -2.99 -19.25 -6.01
C ILE A 164 -3.99 -18.08 -5.89
N ASN A 165 -5.08 -18.32 -5.17
CA ASN A 165 -5.98 -17.30 -4.67
C ASN A 165 -5.49 -16.83 -3.30
N LEU A 166 -4.91 -15.62 -3.28
CA LEU A 166 -4.29 -15.03 -2.10
C LEU A 166 -5.19 -14.00 -1.41
N PHE A 167 -5.99 -13.26 -2.18
CA PHE A 167 -6.76 -12.12 -1.67
C PHE A 167 -8.27 -12.30 -1.77
N GLY A 168 -8.75 -13.39 -2.38
CA GLY A 168 -10.17 -13.57 -2.68
C GLY A 168 -10.66 -12.67 -3.81
N ASP A 169 -9.76 -12.13 -4.63
CA ASP A 169 -10.10 -11.23 -5.72
C ASP A 169 -10.78 -12.00 -6.87
N GLU A 170 -11.71 -11.38 -7.59
CA GLU A 170 -12.39 -12.00 -8.74
C GLU A 170 -11.39 -12.46 -9.81
N ALA A 171 -10.29 -11.71 -9.98
CA ALA A 171 -9.24 -12.08 -10.92
C ALA A 171 -8.53 -13.40 -10.53
N GLU A 172 -8.61 -13.82 -9.27
CA GLU A 172 -8.05 -15.07 -8.75
C GLU A 172 -9.06 -16.23 -8.77
N ALA A 173 -10.31 -16.01 -9.19
CA ALA A 173 -11.34 -17.05 -9.24
C ALA A 173 -10.94 -18.34 -9.99
N PRO A 174 -10.14 -18.29 -11.08
CA PRO A 174 -9.71 -19.51 -11.77
C PRO A 174 -8.48 -20.19 -11.13
N ALA A 175 -7.94 -19.67 -10.02
CA ALA A 175 -6.82 -20.29 -9.34
C ALA A 175 -7.23 -21.63 -8.69
N THR A 176 -6.37 -22.65 -8.79
CA THR A 176 -6.68 -23.98 -8.23
C THR A 176 -6.21 -24.17 -6.80
N HIS A 177 -5.26 -23.34 -6.33
CA HIS A 177 -4.81 -23.33 -4.94
C HIS A 177 -5.36 -22.12 -4.21
N LYS A 178 -5.51 -22.25 -2.89
CA LYS A 178 -5.84 -21.15 -1.98
C LYS A 178 -5.00 -21.26 -0.72
N VAL A 179 -4.90 -20.17 0.03
CA VAL A 179 -4.27 -20.21 1.35
C VAL A 179 -5.06 -21.17 2.26
N ILE A 180 -4.33 -22.06 2.92
CA ILE A 180 -4.88 -22.98 3.92
C ILE A 180 -4.57 -22.37 5.28
N ILE A 181 -5.61 -22.12 6.06
CA ILE A 181 -5.58 -21.41 7.34
C ILE A 181 -6.10 -22.34 8.43
#